data_AF-A0A968B369-F1
#
_entry.id   AF-A0A968B369-F1
#
_cell.length_a   1.000
_cell.length_b   1.000
_cell.length_c   1.000
_cell.angle_alpha   90.00
_cell.angle_beta   90.00
_cell.angle_gamma   90.00
#
_symmetry.space_group_name_H-M   'P 1'
#
loop_
_entity.id
_entity.type
_entity.pdbx_description
1 polymer ?
#
loop_
_entity_poly.entity_id
_entity_poly.type
_entity_poly.pdbx_seq_one_letter_code
_entity_poly.pdbx_strand_id
1 'polypeptide(L)'
;MQDKVNDEQVLPRLMASNALRANLTKHMTLNQMADHKASMIMTAASLMLTISVTQFDKLDFLTFITLMLTGGLAILFSIFAIIPALHVKGVLNLFYFRSFERVSEEEFKAAFKETIADKEKLYDAYLREIYFLGKYRLTRKYFWIRNG
;
A
#
# COMPACT_ATOMS: atom_id res chain seq x y z
N MET A 1 -14.40 -41.87 11.97
CA MET A 1 -14.21 -41.42 10.57
C MET A 1 -14.68 -39.97 10.35
N GLN A 2 -15.68 -39.45 11.07
CA GLN A 2 -16.12 -38.05 11.01
C GLN A 2 -15.00 -37.02 11.33
N ASP A 3 -14.08 -37.37 12.25
CA ASP A 3 -13.03 -36.48 12.74
C ASP A 3 -11.92 -36.20 11.71
N LYS A 4 -11.50 -37.22 10.96
CA LYS A 4 -10.47 -37.08 9.90
C LYS A 4 -10.95 -36.25 8.71
N VAL A 5 -12.23 -36.37 8.33
CA VAL A 5 -12.81 -35.62 7.21
C VAL A 5 -12.93 -34.13 7.56
N ASN A 6 -13.21 -33.81 8.83
CA ASN A 6 -13.29 -32.42 9.29
C ASN A 6 -11.89 -31.79 9.39
N ASP A 7 -10.89 -32.54 9.86
CA ASP A 7 -9.50 -32.09 9.96
C ASP A 7 -8.85 -31.89 8.58
N GLU A 8 -9.14 -32.79 7.63
CA GLU A 8 -8.73 -32.68 6.22
C GLU A 8 -9.47 -31.59 5.44
N GLN A 9 -10.61 -31.09 5.91
CA GLN A 9 -11.24 -29.88 5.37
C GLN A 9 -10.76 -28.60 6.07
N VAL A 10 -10.36 -28.69 7.34
CA VAL A 10 -9.76 -27.59 8.09
C VAL A 10 -8.35 -27.29 7.58
N LEU A 11 -7.54 -28.30 7.24
CA LEU A 11 -6.18 -28.12 6.70
C LEU A 11 -6.15 -27.26 5.42
N PRO A 12 -6.91 -27.56 4.34
CA PRO A 12 -6.98 -26.76 3.13
C PRO A 12 -7.50 -25.34 3.39
N ARG A 13 -8.38 -25.18 4.38
CA ARG A 13 -8.92 -23.86 4.76
C ARG A 13 -7.89 -23.00 5.48
N LEU A 14 -7.12 -23.60 6.38
CA LEU A 14 -5.98 -22.95 7.03
C LEU A 14 -4.90 -22.62 6.01
N MET A 15 -4.62 -23.53 5.08
CA MET A 15 -3.68 -23.28 3.99
C MET A 15 -4.14 -22.15 3.08
N ALA A 16 -5.43 -22.11 2.71
CA ALA A 16 -6.01 -21.05 1.89
C ALA A 16 -5.97 -19.69 2.61
N SER A 17 -6.40 -19.62 3.88
CA SER A 17 -6.36 -18.37 4.65
C SER A 17 -4.92 -17.89 4.90
N ASN A 18 -3.99 -18.81 5.17
CA ASN A 18 -2.57 -18.50 5.30
C ASN A 18 -1.97 -18.02 3.98
N ALA A 19 -2.34 -18.61 2.84
CA ALA A 19 -1.89 -18.17 1.52
C ALA A 19 -2.42 -16.76 1.19
N LEU A 20 -3.71 -16.49 1.44
CA LEU A 20 -4.31 -15.16 1.26
C LEU A 20 -3.65 -14.12 2.17
N ARG A 21 -3.43 -14.46 3.44
CA ARG A 21 -2.71 -13.60 4.39
C ARG A 21 -1.27 -13.35 3.95
N ALA A 22 -0.54 -14.38 3.54
CA ALA A 22 0.83 -14.24 3.06
C ALA A 22 0.92 -13.31 1.84
N ASN A 23 -0.04 -13.43 0.91
CA ASN A 23 -0.13 -12.56 -0.26
C ASN A 23 -0.44 -11.10 0.14
N LEU A 24 -1.43 -10.87 1.01
CA LEU A 24 -1.77 -9.56 1.51
C LEU A 24 -0.58 -8.89 2.22
N THR A 25 0.09 -9.63 3.11
CA THR A 25 1.31 -9.17 3.79
C THR A 25 2.38 -8.80 2.78
N LYS A 26 2.62 -9.65 1.76
CA LYS A 26 3.59 -9.35 0.69
C LYS A 26 3.25 -8.05 -0.04
N HIS A 27 1.98 -7.80 -0.35
CA HIS A 27 1.53 -6.56 -0.98
C HIS A 27 1.75 -5.33 -0.07
N MET A 28 1.47 -5.46 1.22
CA MET A 28 1.72 -4.38 2.18
C MET A 28 3.21 -4.10 2.34
N THR A 29 4.05 -5.14 2.45
CA THR A 29 5.51 -5.02 2.51
C THR A 29 6.07 -4.34 1.26
N LEU A 30 5.64 -4.74 0.05
CA LEU A 30 6.09 -4.09 -1.19
C LEU A 30 5.69 -2.60 -1.24
N ASN A 31 4.47 -2.27 -0.81
CA ASN A 31 4.05 -0.87 -0.69
C ASN A 31 4.93 -0.09 0.30
N GLN A 32 5.22 -0.67 1.48
CA GLN A 32 6.09 -0.07 2.48
C GLN A 32 7.53 0.10 1.97
N MET A 33 8.07 -0.86 1.23
CA MET A 33 9.40 -0.76 0.64
C MET A 33 9.50 0.40 -0.36
N ALA A 34 8.47 0.60 -1.19
CA ALA A 34 8.42 1.74 -2.10
C ALA A 34 8.38 3.08 -1.34
N ASP A 35 7.55 3.18 -0.30
CA ASP A 35 7.44 4.38 0.53
C ASP A 35 8.74 4.67 1.28
N HIS A 36 9.43 3.63 1.74
CA HIS A 36 10.72 3.76 2.40
C HIS A 36 11.81 4.30 1.46
N LYS A 37 11.88 3.78 0.22
CA LYS A 37 12.81 4.29 -0.80
C LYS A 37 12.54 5.77 -1.13
N ALA A 38 11.28 6.15 -1.31
CA ALA A 38 10.92 7.55 -1.55
C ALA A 38 11.27 8.46 -0.35
N SER A 39 11.04 7.99 0.87
CA SER A 39 11.37 8.73 2.09
C SER A 39 12.89 8.94 2.27
N MET A 40 13.69 7.96 1.86
CA MET A 40 15.16 8.09 1.83
C MET A 40 15.62 9.15 0.83
N ILE A 41 15.05 9.16 -0.39
CA ILE A 41 15.37 10.16 -1.42
C ILE A 41 14.99 11.57 -0.94
N MET A 42 13.80 11.72 -0.36
CA MET A 42 13.35 12.99 0.21
C MET A 42 14.32 13.50 1.29
N THR A 43 14.74 12.61 2.21
CA THR A 43 15.70 12.96 3.26
C THR A 43 17.04 13.40 2.68
N ALA A 44 17.60 12.63 1.73
CA ALA A 44 18.86 12.97 1.07
C ALA A 44 18.79 14.31 0.32
N ALA A 45 17.70 14.54 -0.44
CA ALA A 45 17.48 15.81 -1.12
C ALA A 45 17.34 16.98 -0.14
N SER A 46 16.63 16.80 0.98
CA SER A 46 16.49 17.85 2.00
C SER A 46 17.82 18.23 2.65
N LEU A 47 18.69 17.24 2.89
CA LEU A 47 20.04 17.48 3.40
C LEU A 47 20.90 18.21 2.36
N MET A 48 20.86 17.78 1.10
CA MET A 48 21.57 18.44 0.01
C MET A 48 21.16 19.91 -0.15
N LEU A 49 19.85 20.20 -0.11
CA LEU A 49 19.34 21.57 -0.15
C LEU A 49 19.83 22.39 1.05
N THR A 50 19.79 21.81 2.26
CA THR A 50 20.26 22.47 3.48
C THR A 50 21.74 22.86 3.37
N ILE A 51 22.59 21.96 2.87
CA ILE A 51 24.02 22.21 2.65
C ILE A 51 24.21 23.27 1.55
N SER A 52 23.43 23.20 0.46
CA SER A 52 23.52 24.15 -0.66
C SER A 52 23.19 25.58 -0.21
N VAL A 53 22.17 25.76 0.63
CA VAL A 53 21.82 27.05 1.23
C VAL A 53 22.91 27.52 2.18
N THR A 54 23.43 26.63 3.04
CA THR A 54 24.49 26.97 4.01
C THR A 54 25.78 27.42 3.31
N GLN A 55 26.07 26.88 2.13
CA GLN A 55 27.29 27.13 1.38
C GLN A 55 27.08 28.08 0.19
N PHE A 56 25.99 28.85 0.19
CA PHE A 56 25.62 29.77 -0.90
C PHE A 56 26.79 30.67 -1.33
N ASP A 57 27.48 31.28 -0.36
CA ASP A 57 28.60 32.21 -0.63
C ASP A 57 29.83 31.55 -1.29
N LYS A 58 29.92 30.22 -1.23
CA LYS A 58 31.02 29.43 -1.80
C LYS A 58 30.66 28.77 -3.12
N LEU A 59 29.39 28.78 -3.50
CA LEU A 59 28.88 28.14 -4.71
C LEU A 59 28.72 29.16 -5.83
N ASP A 60 29.05 28.76 -7.05
CA ASP A 60 28.65 29.54 -8.22
C ASP A 60 27.12 29.60 -8.34
N PHE A 61 26.59 30.72 -8.82
CA PHE A 61 25.15 30.97 -8.88
C PHE A 61 24.41 29.89 -9.70
N LEU A 62 24.98 29.45 -10.82
CA LEU A 62 24.39 28.39 -11.64
C LEU A 62 24.37 27.04 -10.91
N THR A 63 25.41 26.75 -10.13
CA THR A 63 25.48 25.52 -9.33
C THR A 63 24.43 25.52 -8.23
N PHE A 64 24.30 26.64 -7.50
CA PHE A 64 23.30 26.80 -6.46
C PHE A 64 21.88 26.62 -7.01
N ILE A 65 21.54 27.31 -8.12
CA ILE A 65 20.21 27.20 -8.75
C ILE A 65 19.94 25.76 -9.22
N THR A 66 20.92 25.09 -9.80
CA THR A 66 20.76 23.70 -10.26
C THR A 66 20.49 22.75 -9.10
N LEU A 67 21.22 22.89 -7.97
CA LEU A 67 20.99 22.08 -6.77
C LEU A 67 19.62 22.34 -6.15
N MET A 68 19.20 23.61 -6.08
CA MET A 68 17.88 23.99 -5.58
C MET A 68 16.75 23.40 -6.42
N LEU A 69 16.85 23.51 -7.75
CA LEU A 69 15.84 22.99 -8.66
C LEU A 69 15.76 21.45 -8.62
N THR A 70 16.90 20.78 -8.74
CA THR A 70 16.95 19.30 -8.76
C THR A 70 16.55 18.69 -7.41
N GLY A 71 17.02 19.26 -6.29
CA GLY A 71 16.63 18.83 -4.95
C GLY A 71 15.15 19.10 -4.65
N GLY A 72 14.63 20.26 -5.07
CA GLY A 72 13.21 20.58 -4.96
C GLY A 72 12.33 19.62 -5.75
N LEU A 73 12.69 19.32 -7.01
CA LEU A 73 12.00 18.32 -7.82
C LEU A 73 12.05 16.93 -7.17
N ALA A 74 13.21 16.52 -6.63
CA ALA A 74 13.36 15.22 -5.99
C ALA A 74 12.44 15.07 -4.76
N ILE A 75 12.33 16.10 -3.92
CA ILE A 75 11.39 16.12 -2.79
C ILE A 75 9.95 16.02 -3.29
N LEU A 76 9.58 16.84 -4.28
CA LEU A 76 8.23 16.87 -4.84
C LEU A 76 7.82 15.50 -5.40
N PHE A 77 8.69 14.85 -6.18
CA PHE A 77 8.43 13.51 -6.68
C PHE A 77 8.40 12.45 -5.58
N SER A 78 9.22 12.58 -4.55
CA SER A 78 9.21 11.67 -3.40
C SER A 78 7.88 11.76 -2.64
N ILE A 79 7.35 12.97 -2.43
CA ILE A 79 6.04 13.18 -1.81
C ILE A 79 4.95 12.52 -2.66
N PHE A 80 4.95 12.73 -3.98
CA PHE A 80 3.97 12.10 -4.87
C PHE A 80 4.04 10.57 -4.89
N ALA A 81 5.22 9.98 -4.66
CA ALA A 81 5.38 8.53 -4.58
C ALA A 81 4.79 7.94 -3.29
N ILE A 82 4.86 8.67 -2.17
CA ILE A 82 4.39 8.23 -0.85
C ILE A 82 2.86 8.34 -0.72
N ILE A 83 2.24 9.32 -1.38
CA ILE A 83 0.79 9.55 -1.27
C ILE A 83 0.02 8.27 -1.66
N PRO A 84 -0.82 7.72 -0.75
CA PRO A 84 -1.53 6.48 -1.02
C PRO A 84 -2.62 6.70 -2.08
N ALA A 85 -2.60 5.87 -3.13
CA ALA A 85 -3.70 5.83 -4.09
C ALA A 85 -4.94 5.21 -3.42
N LEU A 86 -6.02 5.98 -3.37
CA LEU A 86 -7.28 5.54 -2.79
C LEU A 86 -8.21 4.98 -3.88
N HIS A 87 -8.85 3.84 -3.63
CA HIS A 87 -9.80 3.22 -4.55
C HIS A 87 -11.11 2.91 -3.83
N VAL A 88 -12.19 3.61 -4.15
CA VAL A 88 -13.52 3.21 -3.66
C VAL A 88 -14.30 2.73 -4.87
N LYS A 89 -14.71 1.45 -4.85
CA LYS A 89 -15.71 0.94 -5.78
C LYS A 89 -17.04 0.84 -5.04
N GLY A 90 -18.15 1.04 -5.73
CA GLY A 90 -19.50 1.10 -5.16
C GLY A 90 -20.01 -0.19 -4.47
N VAL A 91 -19.14 -1.17 -4.22
CA VAL A 91 -19.45 -2.34 -3.40
C VAL A 91 -18.65 -2.26 -2.11
N LEU A 92 -19.35 -2.41 -0.98
CA LEU A 92 -18.76 -2.42 0.36
C LEU A 92 -17.70 -3.52 0.46
N ASN A 93 -16.46 -3.12 0.77
CA ASN A 93 -15.35 -3.99 1.09
C ASN A 93 -14.93 -3.76 2.54
N LEU A 94 -15.31 -4.70 3.41
CA LEU A 94 -15.08 -4.61 4.85
C LEU A 94 -13.60 -4.68 5.25
N PHE A 95 -12.73 -5.14 4.36
CA PHE A 95 -11.28 -5.19 4.58
C PHE A 95 -10.55 -3.93 4.09
N TYR A 96 -11.29 -2.97 3.51
CA TYR A 96 -10.73 -1.70 3.03
C TYR A 96 -11.32 -0.51 3.80
N PHE A 97 -10.48 0.17 4.59
CA PHE A 97 -10.92 1.20 5.53
C PHE A 97 -11.77 2.32 4.92
N ARG A 98 -11.47 2.75 3.70
CA ARG A 98 -12.22 3.83 3.04
C ARG A 98 -13.58 3.35 2.51
N SER A 99 -13.76 2.05 2.33
CA SER A 99 -15.04 1.52 1.87
C SER A 99 -16.15 1.66 2.90
N PHE A 100 -15.80 1.69 4.19
CA PHE A 100 -16.75 1.80 5.30
C PHE A 100 -16.68 3.15 6.03
N GLU A 101 -15.97 4.13 5.46
CA GLU A 101 -15.83 5.49 6.03
C GLU A 101 -17.18 6.17 6.31
N ARG A 102 -18.22 5.84 5.53
CA ARG A 102 -19.57 6.40 5.64
C ARG A 102 -20.60 5.40 6.20
N VAL A 103 -20.15 4.27 6.72
CA VAL A 103 -21.01 3.21 7.27
C VAL A 103 -21.07 3.38 8.79
N SER A 104 -22.25 3.23 9.38
CA SER A 104 -22.38 3.30 10.85
C SER A 104 -21.70 2.11 11.52
N GLU A 105 -21.33 2.26 12.80
CA GLU A 105 -20.69 1.18 13.55
C GLU A 105 -21.56 -0.10 13.63
N GLU A 106 -22.87 0.08 13.82
CA GLU A 106 -23.82 -1.03 13.92
C GLU A 106 -23.98 -1.77 12.58
N GLU A 107 -24.10 -1.04 11.48
CA GLU A 107 -24.13 -1.63 10.13
C GLU A 107 -22.82 -2.36 9.81
N PHE A 108 -21.68 -1.76 10.17
CA PHE A 108 -20.38 -2.39 9.97
C PHE A 108 -20.28 -3.71 10.74
N LYS A 109 -20.64 -3.73 12.03
CA LYS A 109 -20.64 -4.94 12.85
C LYS A 109 -21.57 -6.01 12.29
N ALA A 110 -22.76 -5.63 11.86
CA ALA A 110 -23.74 -6.56 11.28
C ALA A 110 -23.21 -7.20 9.99
N ALA A 111 -22.75 -6.37 9.04
CA ALA A 111 -22.19 -6.84 7.77
C ALA A 111 -20.93 -7.69 7.97
N PHE A 112 -20.08 -7.33 8.94
CA PHE A 112 -18.87 -8.10 9.26
C PHE A 112 -19.21 -9.46 9.87
N LYS A 113 -20.16 -9.52 10.80
CA LYS A 113 -20.64 -10.78 11.38
C LYS A 113 -21.26 -11.71 10.33
N GLU A 114 -22.04 -11.17 9.41
CA GLU A 114 -22.59 -11.93 8.29
C GLU A 114 -21.48 -12.48 7.38
N THR A 115 -20.49 -11.64 7.06
CA THR A 115 -19.37 -12.02 6.18
C THR A 115 -18.49 -13.10 6.80
N ILE A 116 -18.22 -13.06 8.12
CA ILE A 116 -17.41 -14.12 8.76
C ILE A 116 -18.19 -15.43 8.97
N ALA A 117 -19.53 -15.37 9.02
CA ALA A 117 -20.37 -16.55 9.16
C ALA A 117 -20.43 -17.37 7.86
N ASP A 118 -20.27 -16.70 6.71
CA ASP A 118 -20.29 -17.30 5.38
C ASP A 118 -18.87 -17.34 4.77
N LYS A 119 -18.34 -18.55 4.59
CA LYS A 119 -16.97 -18.77 4.11
C LYS A 119 -16.74 -18.22 2.69
N GLU A 120 -17.72 -18.36 1.81
CA GLU A 120 -17.60 -17.91 0.43
C GLU A 120 -17.56 -16.38 0.37
N LYS A 121 -18.45 -15.71 1.13
CA LYS A 121 -18.42 -14.25 1.28
C LYS A 121 -17.10 -13.74 1.85
N LEU A 122 -16.56 -14.43 2.86
CA LEU A 122 -15.27 -14.08 3.45
C LEU A 122 -14.12 -14.17 2.44
N TYR A 123 -14.02 -15.29 1.72
CA TYR A 123 -12.97 -15.48 0.72
C TYR A 123 -13.09 -14.51 -0.46
N ASP A 124 -14.31 -14.26 -0.94
CA ASP A 124 -14.56 -13.28 -2.00
C ASP A 124 -14.17 -11.86 -1.59
N ALA A 125 -14.48 -11.47 -0.35
CA ALA A 125 -14.08 -10.17 0.19
C ALA A 125 -12.54 -10.04 0.25
N TYR A 126 -11.85 -11.09 0.69
CA TYR A 126 -10.38 -11.14 0.72
C TYR A 126 -9.74 -11.09 -0.68
N LEU A 127 -10.24 -11.92 -1.61
CA LEU A 127 -9.74 -11.98 -2.99
C LEU A 127 -9.94 -10.66 -3.71
N ARG A 128 -11.08 -10.01 -3.48
CA ARG A 128 -11.39 -8.68 -4.02
C ARG A 128 -10.40 -7.63 -3.51
N GLU A 129 -10.07 -7.65 -2.23
CA GLU A 129 -9.08 -6.74 -1.66
C GLU A 129 -7.69 -6.97 -2.27
N ILE A 130 -7.24 -8.24 -2.35
CA ILE A 130 -5.97 -8.59 -2.99
C ILE A 130 -5.92 -8.11 -4.45
N TYR A 131 -6.99 -8.35 -5.22
CA TYR A 131 -7.09 -7.92 -6.61
C TYR A 131 -6.97 -6.40 -6.76
N PHE A 132 -7.67 -5.63 -5.91
CA PHE A 132 -7.63 -4.17 -5.99
C PHE A 132 -6.34 -3.55 -5.44
N LEU A 133 -5.76 -4.12 -4.39
CA LEU A 133 -4.43 -3.75 -3.93
C LEU A 133 -3.39 -3.94 -5.05
N GLY A 134 -3.40 -5.11 -5.69
CA GLY A 134 -2.53 -5.41 -6.82
C GLY A 134 -2.74 -4.43 -7.98
N LYS A 135 -3.96 -4.34 -8.49
CA LYS A 135 -4.31 -3.57 -9.70
C LYS A 135 -4.12 -2.06 -9.56
N TYR A 136 -4.48 -1.48 -8.42
CA TYR A 136 -4.54 -0.02 -8.28
C TYR A 136 -3.38 0.57 -7.48
N ARG A 137 -2.80 -0.18 -6.53
CA ARG A 137 -1.69 0.34 -5.71
C ARG A 137 -0.34 -0.10 -6.25
N LEU A 138 -0.13 -1.40 -6.40
CA LEU A 138 1.18 -1.92 -6.82
C LEU A 138 1.47 -1.65 -8.28
N THR A 139 0.51 -1.87 -9.18
CA THR A 139 0.74 -1.56 -10.59
C THR A 139 1.11 -0.10 -10.79
N ARG A 140 0.52 0.85 -10.04
CA ARG A 140 0.85 2.27 -10.14
C ARG A 140 2.23 2.62 -9.56
N LYS A 141 2.57 2.08 -8.38
CA LYS A 141 3.88 2.31 -7.74
C LYS A 141 5.04 1.66 -8.52
N TYR A 142 4.82 0.47 -9.08
CA TYR A 142 5.84 -0.30 -9.80
C TYR A 142 5.78 -0.12 -11.33
N PHE A 143 4.83 0.65 -11.88
CA PHE A 143 4.76 0.95 -13.32
C PHE A 143 6.08 1.50 -13.86
N TRP A 144 6.71 2.39 -13.09
CA TRP A 144 7.97 3.05 -13.43
C TRP A 144 9.21 2.21 -13.15
N ILE A 145 9.05 1.05 -12.50
CA ILE A 145 10.13 0.11 -12.19
C ILE A 145 10.20 -0.98 -13.30
N ARG A 146 9.58 -0.74 -14.46
CA ARG A 146 9.46 -1.78 -15.50
C ARG A 146 10.79 -2.01 -16.23
N ASN A 147 11.22 -3.27 -16.15
CA ASN A 147 12.34 -3.95 -16.82
C ASN A 147 13.72 -3.73 -16.19
N GLY A 148 14.03 -4.58 -15.21
CA GLY A 148 15.37 -5.15 -15.07
C GLY A 148 15.38 -6.52 -15.74
#